data_AF-A0A4Q4KN44-F1
#
_entry.id   AF-A0A4Q4KN44-F1
#
_cell.length_a   1.000
_cell.length_b   1.000
_cell.length_c   1.000
_cell.angle_alpha   90.00
_cell.angle_beta   90.00
_cell.angle_gamma   90.00
#
_symmetry.space_group_name_H-M   'P 1'
#
loop_
_entity.id
_entity.type
_entity.pdbx_description
1 polymer ?
#
loop_
_entity_poly.entity_id
_entity_poly.type
_entity_poly.pdbx_seq_one_letter_code
_entity_poly.pdbx_strand_id
1 'polypeptide(L)'
;MSTYYEILGITENADAAEVKKAFRKLAKQYHPDLNSAENAKEKFIEVEVAYSCLSDSKTRLAYDRLLKLQRMERANPRVKQKYQQDVNRKTRTGTRRAQSHSKMSYQQYKRDQLFRTSFAAIIFKTIFTIVFGGLLMFLFYQVGLKLYGPTSEKWGQNSSAYILSTVYIFSLIGLIYLYEYFVRYLVVGRPKREV
;
A
#
# COMPACT_ATOMS: atom_id res chain seq x y z
N MET A 1 34.07 9.31 -2.06
CA MET A 1 32.93 8.97 -2.95
C MET A 1 31.81 9.90 -2.57
N SER A 2 31.59 10.91 -3.40
CA SER A 2 30.67 12.00 -3.12
C SER A 2 29.22 11.53 -3.28
N THR A 3 28.32 12.05 -2.45
CA THR A 3 26.89 11.78 -2.60
C THR A 3 26.30 12.61 -3.75
N TYR A 4 25.15 12.21 -4.29
CA TYR A 4 24.45 13.00 -5.32
C TYR A 4 23.98 14.36 -4.78
N TYR A 5 23.70 14.43 -3.48
CA TYR A 5 23.38 15.68 -2.79
C TYR A 5 24.60 16.61 -2.74
N GLU A 6 25.79 16.08 -2.46
CA GLU A 6 27.05 16.83 -2.50
C GLU A 6 27.40 17.31 -3.92
N ILE A 7 27.18 16.48 -4.95
CA ILE A 7 27.41 16.86 -6.36
C ILE A 7 26.52 18.05 -6.76
N LEU A 8 25.25 18.05 -6.35
CA LEU A 8 24.34 19.17 -6.58
C LEU A 8 24.55 20.33 -5.60
N GLY A 9 25.35 20.16 -4.55
CA GLY A 9 25.58 21.18 -3.52
C GLY A 9 24.35 21.50 -2.69
N ILE A 10 23.50 20.50 -2.42
CA ILE A 10 22.24 20.64 -1.67
C ILE A 10 22.22 19.70 -0.46
N THR A 11 21.29 19.93 0.46
CA THR A 11 21.08 19.06 1.62
C THR A 11 20.22 17.84 1.26
N GLU A 12 20.32 16.76 2.03
CA GLU A 12 19.44 15.58 1.89
C GLU A 12 17.96 15.91 2.12
N ASN A 13 17.67 16.98 2.85
CA ASN A 13 16.32 17.47 3.14
C ASN A 13 15.78 18.41 2.04
N ALA A 14 16.57 18.67 0.99
CA ALA A 14 16.19 19.60 -0.06
C ALA A 14 14.90 19.15 -0.78
N ASP A 15 14.04 20.10 -1.09
CA ASP A 15 12.81 19.82 -1.81
C ASP A 15 13.08 19.60 -3.32
N ALA A 16 12.06 19.15 -4.06
CA ALA A 16 12.22 18.92 -5.50
C ALA A 16 12.52 20.22 -6.29
N ALA A 17 12.09 21.38 -5.80
CA ALA A 17 12.33 22.66 -6.44
C ALA A 17 13.79 23.09 -6.30
N GLU A 18 14.40 22.87 -5.14
CA GLU A 18 15.80 23.08 -4.83
C GLU A 18 16.69 22.16 -5.66
N VAL A 19 16.36 20.86 -5.75
CA VAL A 19 17.07 19.91 -6.64
C VAL A 19 17.08 20.43 -8.08
N LYS A 20 15.93 20.84 -8.60
CA LYS A 20 15.81 21.36 -9.98
C LYS A 20 16.51 22.71 -10.16
N LYS A 21 16.54 23.56 -9.13
CA LYS A 21 17.24 24.86 -9.16
C LYS A 21 18.76 24.66 -9.18
N ALA A 22 19.27 23.79 -8.32
CA ALA A 22 20.69 23.45 -8.24
C ALA A 22 21.18 22.84 -9.56
N PHE A 23 20.45 21.86 -10.11
CA PHE A 23 20.73 21.26 -11.41
C PHE A 23 20.85 22.32 -12.51
N ARG A 24 19.86 23.21 -12.66
CA ARG A 24 19.88 24.25 -13.70
C ARG A 24 21.09 25.19 -13.59
N LYS A 25 21.49 25.53 -12.36
CA LYS A 25 22.67 26.38 -12.11
C LYS A 25 23.95 25.67 -12.56
N LEU A 26 24.13 24.42 -12.16
CA LEU A 26 25.33 23.63 -12.45
C LEU A 26 25.39 23.20 -13.92
N ALA A 27 24.26 22.84 -14.52
CA ALA A 27 24.15 22.51 -15.93
C ALA A 27 24.60 23.68 -16.80
N LYS A 28 24.16 24.91 -16.50
CA LYS A 28 24.63 26.12 -17.21
C LYS A 28 26.13 26.36 -17.01
N GLN A 29 26.65 26.08 -15.82
CA GLN A 29 28.06 26.30 -15.48
C GLN A 29 29.01 25.30 -16.16
N TYR A 30 28.56 24.06 -16.37
CA TYR A 30 29.38 22.97 -16.91
C TYR A 30 28.98 22.54 -18.31
N HIS A 31 28.03 23.21 -18.96
CA HIS A 31 27.64 22.90 -20.34
C HIS A 31 28.86 23.03 -21.27
N PRO A 32 29.12 22.03 -22.14
CA PRO A 32 30.30 22.04 -23.01
C PRO A 32 30.35 23.26 -23.94
N ASP A 33 29.19 23.78 -24.36
CA ASP A 33 29.12 24.98 -25.21
C ASP A 33 29.48 26.28 -24.46
N LEU A 34 29.32 26.32 -23.14
CA LEU A 34 29.55 27.52 -22.32
C LEU A 34 30.88 27.45 -21.56
N ASN A 35 31.42 26.25 -21.37
CA ASN A 35 32.61 26.00 -20.58
C ASN A 35 33.53 24.99 -21.28
N SER A 36 34.64 25.50 -21.80
CA SER A 36 35.64 24.73 -22.55
C SER A 36 36.71 24.08 -21.67
N ALA A 37 36.56 24.08 -20.33
CA ALA A 37 37.49 23.39 -19.45
C ALA A 37 37.43 21.87 -19.66
N GLU A 38 38.59 21.19 -19.61
CA GLU A 38 38.67 19.73 -19.81
C GLU A 38 37.76 18.94 -18.85
N ASN A 39 37.54 19.46 -17.63
CA ASN A 39 36.70 18.84 -16.62
C ASN A 39 35.22 19.23 -16.68
N ALA A 40 34.82 20.15 -17.56
CA ALA A 40 33.43 20.61 -17.65
C ALA A 40 32.51 19.47 -18.08
N LYS A 41 32.93 18.67 -19.07
CA LYS A 41 32.18 17.51 -19.57
C LYS A 41 31.94 16.47 -18.48
N GLU A 42 32.97 16.11 -17.72
CA GLU A 42 32.86 15.12 -16.64
C GLU A 42 31.91 15.59 -15.54
N LYS A 43 32.07 16.85 -15.10
CA LYS A 43 31.18 17.44 -14.09
C LYS A 43 29.75 17.54 -14.56
N PHE A 44 29.52 17.87 -15.83
CA PHE A 44 28.20 17.89 -16.41
C PHE A 44 27.53 16.51 -16.35
N ILE A 45 28.27 15.45 -16.69
CA ILE A 45 27.79 14.06 -16.59
C ILE A 45 27.44 13.71 -15.14
N GLU A 46 28.29 14.05 -14.16
CA GLU A 46 28.01 13.80 -12.74
C GLU A 46 26.74 14.51 -12.26
N VAL A 47 26.57 15.77 -12.65
CA VAL A 47 25.40 16.59 -12.32
C VAL A 47 24.12 16.02 -12.95
N GLU A 48 24.18 15.58 -14.19
CA GLU A 48 23.05 14.95 -14.89
C GLU A 48 22.64 13.64 -14.22
N VAL A 49 23.61 12.79 -13.88
CA VAL A 49 23.36 11.52 -13.17
C VAL A 49 22.75 11.80 -11.80
N ALA A 50 23.30 12.75 -11.03
CA ALA A 50 22.76 13.12 -9.73
C ALA A 50 21.31 13.62 -9.83
N TYR A 51 21.02 14.49 -10.80
CA TYR A 51 19.67 14.99 -11.05
C TYR A 51 18.71 13.87 -11.48
N SER A 52 19.14 12.96 -12.36
CA SER A 52 18.31 11.83 -12.80
C SER A 52 17.87 10.94 -11.64
N CYS A 53 18.75 10.72 -10.65
CA CYS A 53 18.41 9.96 -9.45
C CYS A 53 17.53 10.73 -8.47
N LEU A 54 17.79 12.03 -8.25
CA LEU A 54 17.14 12.82 -7.22
C LEU A 54 15.84 13.52 -7.67
N SER A 55 15.58 13.61 -8.97
CA SER A 55 14.40 14.28 -9.52
C SER A 55 13.10 13.48 -9.37
N ASP A 56 13.15 12.15 -9.50
CA ASP A 56 11.98 11.29 -9.26
C ASP A 56 11.93 10.78 -7.81
N SER A 57 10.71 10.77 -7.26
CA SER A 57 10.47 10.36 -5.87
C SER A 57 10.85 8.90 -5.60
N LYS A 58 10.64 7.99 -6.55
CA LYS A 58 10.90 6.55 -6.36
C LYS A 58 12.39 6.28 -6.45
N THR A 59 13.08 6.88 -7.41
CA THR A 59 14.53 6.74 -7.56
C THR A 59 15.27 7.37 -6.39
N ARG A 60 14.84 8.56 -5.94
CA ARG A 60 15.40 9.22 -4.75
C ARG A 60 15.24 8.36 -3.51
N LEU A 61 14.04 7.81 -3.29
CA LEU A 61 13.78 6.93 -2.14
C LEU A 61 14.63 5.66 -2.18
N ALA A 62 14.88 5.09 -3.36
CA ALA A 62 15.76 3.94 -3.51
C ALA A 62 17.22 4.30 -3.20
N TYR A 63 17.69 5.45 -3.70
CA TYR A 63 19.01 6.00 -3.43
C TYR A 63 19.22 6.27 -1.93
N ASP A 64 18.25 6.90 -1.26
CA ASP A 64 18.33 7.23 0.16
C ASP A 64 18.40 5.97 1.04
N ARG A 65 17.66 4.92 0.68
CA ARG A 65 17.77 3.62 1.35
C ARG A 65 19.17 3.02 1.16
N LEU A 66 19.71 3.07 -0.04
CA LEU A 66 21.05 2.58 -0.33
C LEU A 66 22.11 3.36 0.47
N LEU A 67 22.02 4.69 0.48
CA LEU A 67 22.93 5.57 1.20
C LEU A 67 22.88 5.28 2.72
N LYS A 68 21.68 5.10 3.28
CA LYS A 68 21.49 4.72 4.69
C LYS A 68 22.14 3.37 5.00
N LEU A 69 21.94 2.37 4.13
CA LEU A 69 22.57 1.05 4.29
C LEU A 69 24.10 1.14 4.24
N GLN A 70 24.66 1.90 3.30
CA GLN A 70 26.11 2.11 3.20
C GLN A 70 26.68 2.80 4.43
N ARG A 71 25.98 3.81 4.98
CA ARG A 71 26.37 4.49 6.23
C ARG A 71 26.36 3.53 7.41
N MET A 72 25.31 2.72 7.54
CA MET A 72 25.21 1.68 8.57
C MET A 72 26.31 0.64 8.45
N GLU A 73 26.63 0.20 7.23
CA GLU A 73 27.71 -0.76 6.96
C GLU A 73 29.08 -0.21 7.38
N ARG A 74 29.37 1.06 7.03
CA ARG A 74 30.60 1.75 7.45
C ARG A 74 30.67 1.92 8.97
N ALA A 75 29.55 2.18 9.63
CA ALA A 75 29.51 2.40 11.07
C ALA A 75 29.73 1.12 11.89
N ASN A 76 29.30 -0.05 11.40
CA ASN A 76 29.48 -1.30 12.14
C ASN A 76 29.52 -2.54 11.21
N PRO A 77 30.69 -3.16 10.99
CA PRO A 77 30.81 -4.34 10.13
C PRO A 77 30.03 -5.56 10.64
N ARG A 78 29.69 -5.64 11.94
CA ARG A 78 28.84 -6.70 12.49
C ARG A 78 27.39 -6.61 12.02
N VAL A 79 26.91 -5.41 11.68
CA VAL A 79 25.55 -5.20 11.15
C VAL A 79 25.41 -5.83 9.77
N LYS A 80 26.44 -5.73 8.92
CA LYS A 80 26.48 -6.40 7.60
C LYS A 80 26.33 -7.91 7.75
N GLN A 81 27.07 -8.51 8.68
CA GLN A 81 27.03 -9.95 8.93
C GLN A 81 25.63 -10.39 9.41
N LYS A 82 25.02 -9.64 10.32
CA LYS A 82 23.65 -9.91 10.81
C LYS A 82 22.60 -9.76 9.70
N TYR A 83 22.66 -8.69 8.91
CA TYR A 83 21.75 -8.48 7.78
C TYR A 83 21.85 -9.61 6.74
N GLN A 84 23.07 -10.02 6.39
CA GLN A 84 23.30 -11.14 5.49
C GLN A 84 22.75 -12.46 6.05
N GLN A 85 22.92 -12.72 7.35
CA GLN A 85 22.32 -13.86 8.02
C GLN A 85 20.78 -13.84 7.98
N ASP A 86 20.17 -12.68 8.21
CA ASP A 86 18.71 -12.50 8.20
C ASP A 86 18.11 -12.67 6.80
N VAL A 87 18.76 -12.09 5.78
CA VAL A 87 18.38 -12.28 4.37
C VAL A 87 18.52 -13.76 4.01
N ASN A 88 19.65 -14.39 4.32
CA ASN A 88 19.85 -15.81 4.04
C ASN A 88 18.82 -16.71 4.73
N ARG A 89 18.41 -16.38 5.97
CA ARG A 89 17.30 -17.07 6.66
C ARG A 89 15.98 -16.90 5.91
N LYS A 90 15.60 -15.67 5.56
CA LYS A 90 14.35 -15.38 4.83
C LYS A 90 14.33 -16.08 3.47
N THR A 91 15.42 -15.97 2.71
CA THR A 91 15.58 -16.63 1.40
C THR A 91 15.48 -18.14 1.54
N ARG A 92 16.13 -18.76 2.53
CA ARG A 92 16.01 -20.21 2.82
C ARG A 92 14.57 -20.64 3.13
N THR A 93 13.82 -19.86 3.89
CA THR A 93 12.42 -20.18 4.21
C THR A 93 11.50 -20.00 3.00
N GLY A 94 11.72 -18.97 2.19
CA GLY A 94 10.99 -18.74 0.94
C GLY A 94 11.26 -19.83 -0.09
N THR A 95 12.53 -20.19 -0.30
CA THR A 95 12.89 -21.27 -1.24
C THR A 95 12.41 -22.63 -0.78
N ARG A 96 12.43 -22.95 0.51
CA ARG A 96 11.85 -24.21 1.03
C ARG A 96 10.34 -24.29 0.78
N ARG A 97 9.60 -23.20 1.00
CA ARG A 97 8.15 -23.14 0.68
C ARG A 97 7.92 -23.25 -0.83
N ALA A 98 8.66 -22.51 -1.64
CA ALA A 98 8.57 -22.57 -3.09
C ALA A 98 8.90 -23.98 -3.63
N GLN A 99 9.94 -24.63 -3.09
CA GLN A 99 10.31 -26.01 -3.42
C GLN A 99 9.27 -27.03 -2.96
N SER A 100 8.60 -26.77 -1.83
CA SER A 100 7.50 -27.59 -1.36
C SER A 100 6.30 -27.47 -2.31
N HIS A 101 5.91 -26.23 -2.67
CA HIS A 101 4.83 -25.98 -3.62
C HIS A 101 5.15 -26.45 -5.05
N SER A 102 6.41 -26.38 -5.49
CA SER A 102 6.82 -26.85 -6.82
C SER A 102 6.80 -28.37 -6.96
N LYS A 103 6.90 -29.10 -5.84
CA LYS A 103 6.82 -30.57 -5.80
C LYS A 103 5.40 -31.07 -5.53
N MET A 104 4.46 -30.18 -5.19
CA MET A 104 3.06 -30.54 -5.01
C MET A 104 2.37 -30.64 -6.37
N SER A 105 1.51 -31.66 -6.53
CA SER A 105 0.61 -31.72 -7.69
C SER A 105 -0.28 -30.47 -7.73
N TYR A 106 -0.55 -29.94 -8.93
CA TYR A 106 -1.41 -28.76 -9.12
C TYR A 106 -2.79 -28.93 -8.45
N GLN A 107 -3.31 -30.16 -8.44
CA GLN A 107 -4.55 -30.55 -7.75
C GLN A 107 -4.45 -30.44 -6.21
N GLN A 108 -3.26 -30.70 -5.63
CA GLN A 108 -2.97 -30.52 -4.20
C GLN A 108 -2.69 -29.05 -3.84
N TYR A 109 -1.98 -28.30 -4.68
CA TYR A 109 -1.71 -26.87 -4.49
C TYR A 109 -3.00 -26.04 -4.39
N LYS A 110 -4.00 -26.34 -5.24
CA LYS A 110 -5.31 -25.68 -5.23
C LYS A 110 -6.13 -25.96 -3.95
N ARG A 111 -5.82 -27.02 -3.20
CA ARG A 111 -6.49 -27.38 -1.94
C ARG A 111 -5.84 -26.78 -0.70
N ASP A 112 -4.67 -26.14 -0.84
CA ASP A 112 -3.98 -25.53 0.28
C ASP A 112 -4.72 -24.27 0.78
N GLN A 113 -4.66 -24.03 2.08
CA GLN A 113 -5.65 -23.29 2.88
C GLN A 113 -5.83 -21.80 2.51
N LEU A 114 -5.03 -21.26 1.60
CA LEU A 114 -5.04 -19.85 1.19
C LEU A 114 -6.24 -19.46 0.32
N PHE A 115 -6.79 -20.38 -0.48
CA PHE A 115 -7.89 -20.07 -1.41
C PHE A 115 -9.28 -20.42 -0.85
N ARG A 116 -9.33 -21.43 0.03
CA ARG A 116 -10.58 -21.95 0.61
C ARG A 116 -11.17 -21.01 1.65
N THR A 117 -10.32 -20.31 2.41
CA THR A 117 -10.72 -19.27 3.37
C THR A 117 -11.25 -18.00 2.70
N SER A 118 -11.01 -17.80 1.40
CA SER A 118 -11.51 -16.62 0.70
C SER A 118 -12.90 -16.85 0.11
N PHE A 119 -13.10 -17.86 -0.74
CA PHE A 119 -14.40 -18.04 -1.41
C PHE A 119 -15.49 -18.60 -0.51
N ALA A 120 -15.20 -19.63 0.29
CA ALA A 120 -16.21 -20.22 1.17
C ALA A 120 -16.61 -19.26 2.30
N ALA A 121 -15.66 -18.48 2.84
CA ALA A 121 -15.97 -17.47 3.85
C ALA A 121 -16.74 -16.28 3.26
N ILE A 122 -16.47 -15.87 2.01
CA ILE A 122 -17.26 -14.84 1.32
C ILE A 122 -18.70 -15.32 1.14
N ILE A 123 -18.91 -16.52 0.59
CA ILE A 123 -20.24 -17.10 0.36
C ILE A 123 -20.99 -17.29 1.68
N PHE A 124 -20.32 -17.82 2.71
CA PHE A 124 -20.93 -17.97 4.02
C PHE A 124 -21.30 -16.61 4.64
N LYS A 125 -20.42 -15.61 4.56
CA LYS A 125 -20.68 -14.26 5.06
C LYS A 125 -21.85 -13.60 4.32
N THR A 126 -21.93 -13.72 3.00
CA THR A 126 -23.05 -13.14 2.23
C THR A 126 -24.37 -13.81 2.57
N ILE A 127 -24.43 -15.15 2.59
CA ILE A 127 -25.64 -15.88 2.96
C ILE A 127 -26.05 -15.56 4.40
N PHE A 128 -25.11 -15.60 5.35
CA PHE A 128 -25.38 -15.27 6.75
C PHE A 128 -25.94 -13.86 6.91
N THR A 129 -25.40 -12.87 6.19
CA THR A 129 -25.88 -11.48 6.28
C THR A 129 -27.30 -11.34 5.74
N ILE A 130 -27.62 -11.99 4.62
CA ILE A 130 -28.96 -11.93 4.03
C ILE A 130 -29.99 -12.59 4.97
N VAL A 131 -29.67 -13.79 5.45
CA VAL A 131 -30.58 -14.56 6.31
C VAL A 131 -30.75 -13.88 7.68
N PHE A 132 -29.64 -13.51 8.33
CA PHE A 132 -29.67 -12.91 9.66
C PHE A 132 -30.21 -11.47 9.64
N GLY A 133 -29.84 -10.68 8.63
CA GLY A 133 -30.38 -9.33 8.42
C GLY A 133 -31.88 -9.35 8.15
N GLY A 134 -32.35 -10.28 7.31
CA GLY A 134 -33.77 -10.49 7.05
C GLY A 134 -34.55 -10.93 8.30
N LEU A 135 -33.99 -11.88 9.08
CA LEU A 135 -34.58 -12.33 10.33
C LEU A 135 -34.69 -11.18 11.36
N LEU A 136 -33.61 -10.40 11.52
CA LEU A 136 -33.62 -9.23 12.39
C LEU A 136 -34.67 -8.22 11.94
N MET A 137 -34.74 -7.91 10.64
CA MET A 137 -35.75 -7.00 10.11
C MET A 137 -37.18 -7.49 10.39
N PHE A 138 -37.43 -8.80 10.24
CA PHE A 138 -38.71 -9.41 10.54
C PHE A 138 -39.06 -9.31 12.04
N LEU A 139 -38.12 -9.63 12.93
CA LEU A 139 -38.33 -9.51 14.38
C LEU A 139 -38.57 -8.06 14.80
N PHE A 140 -37.79 -7.13 14.26
CA PHE A 140 -37.97 -5.70 14.48
C PHE A 140 -39.36 -5.24 14.02
N TYR A 141 -39.82 -5.68 12.84
CA TYR A 141 -41.17 -5.39 12.36
C TYR A 141 -42.26 -5.94 13.29
N GLN A 142 -42.12 -7.17 13.78
CA GLN A 142 -43.06 -7.75 14.75
C GLN A 142 -43.10 -6.96 16.08
N VAL A 143 -41.92 -6.54 16.58
CA VAL A 143 -41.82 -5.72 17.80
C VAL A 143 -42.39 -4.31 17.56
N GLY A 144 -42.11 -3.71 16.40
CA GLY A 144 -42.64 -2.41 15.99
C GLY A 144 -44.16 -2.41 15.88
N LEU A 145 -44.75 -3.44 15.28
CA LEU A 145 -46.20 -3.62 15.24
C LEU A 145 -46.82 -3.75 16.63
N LYS A 146 -46.13 -4.41 17.56
CA LYS A 146 -46.63 -4.62 18.93
C LYS A 146 -46.54 -3.36 19.80
N LEU A 147 -45.48 -2.56 19.63
CA LEU A 147 -45.25 -1.33 20.40
C LEU A 147 -45.93 -0.10 19.80
N TYR A 148 -46.06 -0.07 18.48
CA TYR A 148 -46.57 1.06 17.71
C TYR A 148 -47.56 0.53 16.66
N GLY A 149 -48.58 -0.23 17.09
CA GLY A 149 -49.62 -0.74 16.18
C GLY A 149 -50.62 0.35 15.75
N PRO A 150 -51.36 0.15 14.65
CA PRO A 150 -52.25 1.17 14.03
C PRO A 150 -53.40 1.65 14.93
N THR A 151 -53.64 0.98 16.06
CA THR A 151 -54.60 1.36 17.10
C THR A 151 -54.01 2.24 18.20
N SER A 152 -52.72 2.57 18.16
CA SER A 152 -52.07 3.47 19.12
C SER A 152 -52.21 4.93 18.68
N GLU A 153 -52.61 5.81 19.60
CA GLU A 153 -52.82 7.25 19.37
C GLU A 153 -51.56 7.99 18.83
N LYS A 154 -50.38 7.38 18.98
CA LYS A 154 -49.06 7.93 18.60
C LYS A 154 -48.53 7.40 17.25
N TRP A 155 -49.33 6.66 16.49
CA TRP A 155 -48.89 5.96 15.27
C TRP A 155 -48.26 6.90 14.22
N GLY A 156 -48.89 8.05 13.97
CA GLY A 156 -48.41 9.02 12.99
C GLY A 156 -47.10 9.74 13.37
N GLN A 157 -46.80 9.87 14.66
CA GLN A 157 -45.61 10.59 15.15
C GLN A 157 -44.36 9.71 15.24
N ASN A 158 -44.52 8.42 15.57
CA ASN A 158 -43.40 7.52 15.86
C ASN A 158 -43.03 6.59 14.68
N SER A 159 -43.92 6.41 13.70
CA SER A 159 -43.69 5.56 12.53
C SER A 159 -42.57 6.09 11.63
N SER A 160 -42.48 7.42 11.45
CA SER A 160 -41.40 8.05 10.68
C SER A 160 -40.02 7.87 11.33
N ALA A 161 -39.93 7.97 12.66
CA ALA A 161 -38.68 7.74 13.40
C ALA A 161 -38.20 6.28 13.27
N TYR A 162 -39.13 5.33 13.29
CA TYR A 162 -38.80 3.92 13.09
C TYR A 162 -38.32 3.62 11.66
N ILE A 163 -38.99 4.17 10.65
CA ILE A 163 -38.58 4.06 9.24
C ILE A 163 -37.21 4.72 9.02
N LEU A 164 -36.96 5.90 9.60
CA LEU A 164 -35.67 6.57 9.50
C LEU A 164 -34.55 5.80 10.20
N SER A 165 -34.81 5.22 11.37
CA SER A 165 -33.82 4.41 12.10
C SER A 165 -33.45 3.14 11.34
N THR A 166 -34.42 2.47 10.71
CA THR A 166 -34.17 1.27 9.89
C THR A 166 -33.39 1.63 8.63
N VAL A 167 -33.77 2.69 7.92
CA VAL A 167 -33.01 3.19 6.74
C VAL A 167 -31.58 3.57 7.10
N TYR A 168 -31.36 4.20 8.25
CA TYR A 168 -30.03 4.57 8.75
C TYR A 168 -29.15 3.35 9.04
N ILE A 169 -29.70 2.30 9.67
CA ILE A 169 -28.97 1.05 9.93
C ILE A 169 -28.55 0.38 8.62
N PHE A 170 -29.42 0.33 7.60
CA PHE A 170 -29.07 -0.23 6.29
C PHE A 170 -27.98 0.58 5.57
N SER A 171 -28.02 1.91 5.66
CA SER A 171 -26.98 2.79 5.11
C SER A 171 -25.61 2.56 5.76
N LEU A 172 -25.57 2.41 7.09
CA LEU A 172 -24.34 2.11 7.84
C LEU A 172 -23.75 0.75 7.47
N ILE A 173 -24.58 -0.28 7.35
CA ILE A 173 -24.13 -1.60 6.90
C ILE A 173 -23.52 -1.49 5.49
N GLY A 174 -24.20 -0.81 4.57
CA GLY A 174 -23.70 -0.57 3.21
C GLY A 174 -22.34 0.12 3.19
N LEU A 175 -22.13 1.14 4.03
CA LEU A 175 -20.85 1.84 4.18
C LEU A 175 -19.73 0.93 4.70
N ILE A 176 -20.02 0.04 5.66
CA ILE A 176 -19.05 -0.94 6.16
C ILE A 176 -18.61 -1.91 5.04
N TYR A 177 -19.56 -2.37 4.21
CA TYR A 177 -19.24 -3.21 3.05
C TYR A 177 -18.40 -2.47 2.00
N LEU A 178 -18.75 -1.21 1.71
CA LEU A 178 -18.00 -0.39 0.76
C LEU A 178 -16.56 -0.15 1.25
N TYR A 179 -16.38 0.12 2.54
CA TYR A 179 -15.07 0.30 3.17
C TYR A 179 -14.21 -0.97 3.10
N GLU A 180 -14.77 -2.13 3.47
CA GLU A 180 -14.09 -3.42 3.37
C GLU A 180 -13.67 -3.76 1.92
N TYR A 181 -14.56 -3.50 0.96
CA TYR A 181 -14.25 -3.66 -0.46
C TYR A 181 -13.12 -2.73 -0.90
N PHE A 182 -13.19 -1.46 -0.52
CA PHE A 182 -12.19 -0.44 -0.83
C PHE A 182 -10.81 -0.82 -0.26
N VAL A 183 -10.74 -1.22 1.02
CA VAL A 183 -9.49 -1.65 1.67
C VAL A 183 -8.89 -2.85 0.96
N ARG A 184 -9.70 -3.87 0.64
CA ARG A 184 -9.20 -5.05 -0.09
C ARG A 184 -8.67 -4.74 -1.48
N TYR A 185 -9.28 -3.81 -2.21
CA TYR A 185 -8.89 -3.53 -3.60
C TYR A 185 -7.79 -2.47 -3.73
N LEU A 186 -7.74 -1.47 -2.85
CA LEU A 186 -6.76 -0.38 -2.95
C LEU A 186 -5.55 -0.54 -2.04
N VAL A 187 -5.70 -1.14 -0.85
CA VAL A 187 -4.60 -1.26 0.12
C VAL A 187 -3.81 -2.56 -0.09
N VAL A 188 -4.48 -3.66 -0.43
CA VAL A 188 -3.83 -4.99 -0.54
C VAL A 188 -3.20 -5.24 -1.92
N GLY A 189 -3.51 -4.42 -2.92
CA GLY A 189 -2.90 -4.48 -4.25
C GLY A 189 -3.40 -5.65 -5.10
N ARG A 190 -3.59 -5.42 -6.41
CA ARG A 190 -4.05 -6.48 -7.32
C ARG A 190 -3.12 -7.70 -7.25
N PRO A 191 -3.63 -8.94 -7.19
CA PRO A 191 -2.80 -10.08 -7.51
C PRO A 191 -2.28 -9.88 -8.94
N LYS A 192 -0.95 -9.88 -9.10
CA LYS A 192 -0.31 -9.78 -10.41
C LYS A 192 -0.94 -10.83 -11.32
N ARG A 193 -1.58 -10.40 -12.40
CA ARG A 193 -1.84 -11.28 -13.54
C ARG A 193 -0.48 -11.56 -14.15
N GLU A 194 0.01 -12.77 -13.96
CA GLU A 194 1.07 -13.30 -14.82
C GLU A 194 0.46 -13.45 -16.22
N VAL A 195 1.19 -12.88 -17.18
CA VAL A 195 0.90 -12.89 -18.63
C VAL A 195 1.24 -14.26 -19.19
#